data_AF-X0RPF3-F1
#
_entry.id   AF-X0RPF3-F1
#
_cell.length_a   1.000
_cell.length_b   1.000
_cell.length_c   1.000
_cell.angle_alpha   90.00
_cell.angle_beta   90.00
_cell.angle_gamma   90.00
#
_symmetry.space_group_name_H-M   'P 1'
#
loop_
_entity.id
_entity.type
_entity.pdbx_description
1 polymer ?
#
loop_
_entity_poly.entity_id
_entity_poly.type
_entity_poly.pdbx_seq_one_letter_code
_entity_poly.pdbx_strand_id
1 'polypeptide(L)'
;MERAGQSVRVILRKAASGLIAKPKLYVPAIGVSEYRDKSLTLRYPAKDTWDFASVMAAQEEMLYADVVVKLLVDEQATKDDILDGFDWIQRETTAKDVAVIFIAGHGMNDHK
;
A
#
# COMPACT_ATOMS: atom_id res chain seq x y z
N MET A 1 -14.01 -69.67 -10.45
CA MET A 1 -14.21 -68.82 -9.26
C MET A 1 -13.36 -67.57 -9.48
N GLU A 2 -13.88 -66.61 -10.23
CA GLU A 2 -13.14 -65.47 -10.77
C GLU A 2 -13.70 -64.20 -10.13
N ARG A 3 -12.87 -63.48 -9.36
CA ARG A 3 -13.27 -62.22 -8.74
C ARG A 3 -12.97 -61.09 -9.71
N ALA A 4 -14.02 -60.52 -10.31
CA ALA A 4 -13.94 -59.29 -11.09
C ALA A 4 -13.53 -58.13 -10.16
N GLY A 5 -12.35 -57.55 -10.41
CA GLY A 5 -11.90 -56.34 -9.73
C GLY A 5 -12.69 -55.14 -10.21
N GLN A 6 -13.50 -54.54 -9.32
CA GLN A 6 -14.17 -53.28 -9.63
C GLN A 6 -13.16 -52.14 -9.61
N SER A 7 -13.13 -51.38 -10.70
CA SER A 7 -12.32 -50.16 -10.82
C SER A 7 -13.01 -49.02 -10.07
N VAL A 8 -12.38 -48.48 -9.03
CA VAL A 8 -12.86 -47.28 -8.35
C VAL A 8 -12.41 -46.06 -9.14
N ARG A 9 -13.37 -45.31 -9.71
CA ARG A 9 -13.09 -43.98 -10.27
C ARG A 9 -12.99 -42.97 -9.15
N VAL A 10 -11.81 -42.41 -8.95
CA VAL A 10 -11.60 -41.24 -8.07
C VAL A 10 -11.99 -39.99 -8.86
N ILE A 11 -13.10 -39.35 -8.49
CA ILE A 11 -13.46 -38.02 -8.98
C ILE A 11 -12.83 -37.01 -8.02
N LEU A 12 -11.70 -36.44 -8.41
CA LEU A 12 -11.12 -35.29 -7.71
C LEU A 12 -12.01 -34.07 -7.96
N ARG A 13 -12.92 -33.78 -7.03
CA ARG A 13 -13.49 -32.44 -6.95
C ARG A 13 -12.39 -31.52 -6.43
N LYS A 14 -11.81 -30.69 -7.30
CA LYS A 14 -11.03 -29.53 -6.88
C LYS A 14 -11.95 -28.77 -5.94
N ALA A 15 -11.69 -28.82 -4.63
CA ALA A 15 -12.26 -27.87 -3.72
C ALA A 15 -11.93 -26.51 -4.32
N ALA A 16 -12.94 -25.71 -4.62
CA ALA A 16 -12.72 -24.29 -4.78
C ALA A 16 -12.15 -23.86 -3.43
N SER A 17 -10.82 -23.79 -3.35
CA SER A 17 -10.15 -22.97 -2.36
C SER A 17 -10.86 -21.65 -2.47
N GLY A 18 -11.66 -21.28 -1.47
CA GLY A 18 -12.30 -19.97 -1.44
C GLY A 18 -11.19 -18.99 -1.77
N LEU A 19 -11.27 -18.36 -2.95
CA LEU A 19 -10.30 -17.36 -3.36
C LEU A 19 -10.39 -16.30 -2.27
N ILE A 20 -9.42 -16.28 -1.37
CA ILE A 20 -9.30 -15.22 -0.38
C ILE A 20 -9.15 -13.97 -1.24
N ALA A 21 -10.19 -13.14 -1.26
CA ALA A 21 -10.17 -11.90 -2.04
C ALA A 21 -8.96 -11.11 -1.56
N LYS A 22 -8.05 -10.77 -2.49
CA LYS A 22 -6.88 -9.97 -2.15
C LYS A 22 -7.37 -8.60 -1.66
N PRO A 23 -6.76 -8.03 -0.60
CA PRO A 23 -7.14 -6.71 -0.11
C PRO A 23 -6.78 -5.63 -1.14
N LYS A 24 -7.43 -4.45 -1.07
CA LYS A 24 -6.89 -3.25 -1.72
C LYS A 24 -5.81 -2.64 -0.83
N LEU A 25 -4.84 -1.97 -1.45
CA LEU A 25 -3.81 -1.22 -0.76
C LEU A 25 -3.96 0.28 -1.01
N TYR A 26 -3.94 1.06 0.06
CA TYR A 26 -3.94 2.52 0.02
C TYR A 26 -2.62 3.07 0.56
N VAL A 27 -1.95 3.93 -0.20
CA VAL A 27 -0.61 4.44 0.15
C VAL A 27 -0.53 5.96 0.06
N PRO A 28 -0.75 6.70 1.17
CA PRO A 28 -0.26 8.06 1.31
C PRO A 28 1.27 8.03 1.46
N ALA A 29 1.98 8.54 0.46
CA ALA A 29 3.44 8.64 0.46
C ALA A 29 3.85 10.12 0.44
N ILE A 30 4.50 10.57 1.51
CA ILE A 30 4.83 11.98 1.77
C ILE A 30 6.34 12.14 1.90
N GLY A 31 6.92 13.01 1.10
CA GLY A 31 8.37 13.26 1.08
C GLY A 31 8.71 14.73 0.91
N VAL A 32 9.43 15.32 1.87
CA VAL A 32 9.86 16.73 1.76
C VAL A 32 11.37 16.83 1.86
N SER A 33 11.99 17.10 0.70
CA SER A 33 13.41 17.41 0.55
C SER A 33 13.64 18.93 0.53
N GLU A 34 12.78 19.66 -0.17
CA GLU A 34 12.92 21.11 -0.38
C GLU A 34 11.98 21.91 0.52
N TYR A 35 12.53 22.44 1.61
CA TYR A 35 11.82 23.34 2.52
C TYR A 35 11.94 24.80 2.05
N ARG A 36 11.02 25.65 2.53
CA ARG A 36 11.10 27.11 2.32
C ARG A 36 12.38 27.69 2.93
N ASP A 37 12.74 27.21 4.12
CA ASP A 37 14.05 27.48 4.71
C ASP A 37 15.07 26.51 4.10
N LYS A 38 16.00 27.04 3.32
CA LYS A 38 17.03 26.25 2.62
C LYS A 38 18.05 25.60 3.56
N SER A 39 18.14 26.03 4.82
CA SER A 39 18.95 25.33 5.83
C SER A 39 18.39 23.96 6.19
N LEU A 40 17.10 23.72 5.91
CA LEU A 40 16.42 22.46 6.16
C LEU A 40 16.42 21.50 4.96
N THR A 41 17.09 21.83 3.85
CA THR A 41 17.10 20.94 2.68
C THR A 41 17.68 19.56 3.00
N LEU A 42 16.95 18.50 2.62
CA LEU A 42 17.35 17.10 2.76
C LEU A 42 17.54 16.46 1.39
N ARG A 43 18.52 15.54 1.27
CA ARG A 43 18.91 14.99 -0.03
C ARG A 43 17.96 13.92 -0.59
N TYR A 44 17.31 13.15 0.27
CA TYR A 44 16.67 11.89 -0.10
C TYR A 44 15.15 11.77 0.10
N PRO A 45 14.47 12.53 1.00
CA PRO A 45 13.04 12.30 1.25
C PRO A 45 12.14 12.22 0.02
N ALA A 46 12.26 13.17 -0.91
CA ALA A 46 11.50 13.14 -2.16
C ALA A 46 11.78 11.86 -2.96
N LYS A 47 13.06 11.54 -3.19
CA LYS A 47 13.49 10.34 -3.92
C LYS A 47 12.99 9.05 -3.26
N ASP A 48 13.17 8.92 -1.96
CA ASP A 48 12.76 7.72 -1.20
C ASP A 48 11.24 7.52 -1.28
N THR A 49 10.48 8.62 -1.29
CA THR A 49 9.02 8.60 -1.44
C THR A 49 8.60 8.12 -2.83
N TRP A 50 9.26 8.60 -3.90
CA TRP A 50 9.02 8.11 -5.27
C TRP A 50 9.36 6.63 -5.43
N ASP A 51 10.50 6.20 -4.90
CA ASP A 51 10.94 4.81 -4.98
C ASP A 51 9.99 3.89 -4.20
N PHE A 52 9.60 4.28 -2.99
CA PHE A 52 8.65 3.53 -2.17
C PHE A 52 7.30 3.40 -2.87
N ALA A 53 6.74 4.51 -3.36
CA ALA A 53 5.48 4.52 -4.11
C ALA A 53 5.53 3.58 -5.32
N SER A 54 6.64 3.58 -6.06
CA SER A 54 6.83 2.72 -7.23
C SER A 54 6.85 1.23 -6.86
N VAL A 55 7.53 0.86 -5.77
CA VAL A 55 7.56 -0.53 -5.28
C VAL A 55 6.18 -0.99 -4.82
N MET A 56 5.42 -0.12 -4.14
CA MET A 56 4.07 -0.45 -3.68
C MET A 56 3.08 -0.57 -4.83
N ALA A 57 3.11 0.35 -5.80
CA ALA A 57 2.27 0.29 -6.99
C ALA A 57 2.48 -1.02 -7.78
N ALA A 58 3.72 -1.52 -7.85
CA ALA A 58 4.04 -2.80 -8.49
C ALA A 58 3.46 -4.03 -7.76
N GLN A 59 2.84 -3.87 -6.58
CA GLN A 59 2.17 -4.97 -5.87
C GLN A 59 0.71 -5.18 -6.32
N GLU A 60 0.18 -4.33 -7.19
CA GLU A 60 -1.13 -4.50 -7.81
C GLU A 60 -1.19 -5.82 -8.58
N GLU A 61 -2.32 -6.52 -8.47
CA GLU A 61 -2.55 -7.88 -8.98
C GLU A 61 -1.58 -8.96 -8.47
N MET A 62 -0.59 -8.61 -7.65
CA MET A 62 0.32 -9.53 -6.97
C MET A 62 -0.23 -9.87 -5.58
N LEU A 63 0.13 -9.10 -4.56
CA LEU A 63 -0.35 -9.30 -3.19
C LEU A 63 -1.70 -8.62 -2.95
N TYR A 64 -1.99 -7.55 -3.71
CA TYR A 64 -3.20 -6.74 -3.56
C TYR A 64 -4.06 -6.85 -4.82
N ALA A 65 -5.37 -6.68 -4.67
CA ALA A 65 -6.28 -6.62 -5.81
C ALA A 65 -6.17 -5.30 -6.58
N ASP A 66 -5.77 -4.22 -5.91
CA ASP A 66 -5.75 -2.85 -6.40
C ASP A 66 -4.77 -2.05 -5.53
N VAL A 67 -4.01 -1.12 -6.10
CA VAL A 67 -3.11 -0.25 -5.33
C VAL A 67 -3.37 1.22 -5.67
N VAL A 68 -3.82 1.98 -4.68
CA VAL A 68 -4.09 3.41 -4.82
C VAL A 68 -3.04 4.20 -4.07
N VAL A 69 -2.19 4.91 -4.80
CA VAL A 69 -1.13 5.75 -4.24
C VAL A 69 -1.54 7.22 -4.30
N LYS A 70 -1.44 7.93 -3.16
CA LYS A 70 -1.52 9.39 -3.09
C LYS A 70 -0.14 9.92 -2.72
N LEU A 71 0.54 10.50 -3.71
CA LEU A 71 1.91 10.95 -3.59
C LEU A 71 1.95 12.47 -3.35
N LEU A 72 2.62 12.91 -2.29
CA LEU A 72 2.80 14.31 -1.93
C LEU A 72 4.29 14.59 -1.73
N VAL A 73 4.91 15.28 -2.68
CA VAL A 73 6.36 15.53 -2.67
C VAL A 73 6.65 17.03 -2.72
N ASP A 74 7.60 17.46 -1.88
CA ASP A 74 8.10 18.84 -1.80
C ASP A 74 6.98 19.87 -1.69
N GLU A 75 6.81 20.74 -2.69
CA GLU A 75 5.83 21.83 -2.68
C GLU A 75 4.36 21.35 -2.58
N GLN A 76 4.09 20.10 -2.99
CA GLN A 76 2.77 19.49 -2.91
C GLN A 76 2.48 18.91 -1.52
N ALA A 77 3.50 18.69 -0.70
CA ALA A 77 3.35 18.21 0.67
C ALA A 77 2.99 19.35 1.62
N THR A 78 1.95 20.10 1.28
CA THR A 78 1.42 21.15 2.15
C THR A 78 0.72 20.51 3.36
N LYS A 79 0.58 21.28 4.45
CA LYS A 79 -0.14 20.81 5.64
C LYS A 79 -1.56 20.35 5.28
N ASP A 80 -2.25 21.13 4.45
CA ASP A 80 -3.64 20.86 4.10
C ASP A 80 -3.73 19.60 3.23
N ASP A 81 -2.85 19.43 2.24
CA ASP A 81 -2.84 18.23 1.38
C ASP A 81 -2.49 16.95 2.16
N ILE A 82 -1.60 17.05 3.15
CA ILE A 82 -1.25 15.94 4.04
C ILE A 82 -2.45 15.54 4.90
N LEU A 83 -3.13 16.52 5.52
CA LEU A 83 -4.33 16.25 6.32
C LEU A 83 -5.45 15.66 5.45
N ASP A 84 -5.66 16.17 4.24
CA ASP A 84 -6.58 15.61 3.26
C ASP A 84 -6.19 14.19 2.84
N GLY A 85 -4.89 13.86 2.81
CA GLY A 85 -4.39 12.51 2.61
C GLY A 85 -4.79 11.55 3.74
N PHE A 86 -4.72 12.00 5.00
CA PHE A 86 -5.16 11.19 6.15
C PHE A 86 -6.68 11.05 6.22
N ASP A 87 -7.42 12.12 5.93
CA ASP A 87 -8.88 12.08 5.83
C ASP A 87 -9.33 11.12 4.73
N TRP A 88 -8.64 11.12 3.59
CA TRP A 88 -8.92 10.24 2.46
C TRP A 88 -8.80 8.76 2.83
N ILE A 89 -7.72 8.33 3.50
CA ILE A 89 -7.59 6.92 3.91
C ILE A 89 -8.65 6.49 4.92
N GLN A 90 -9.07 7.38 5.82
CA GLN A 90 -10.13 7.07 6.79
C GLN A 90 -11.48 6.84 6.10
N ARG A 91 -11.75 7.54 4.99
CA ARG A 91 -13.01 7.43 4.25
C ARG A 91 -13.04 6.26 3.28
N GLU A 92 -11.93 5.99 2.59
CA GLU A 92 -11.90 5.00 1.51
C GLU A 92 -11.62 3.57 1.98
N THR A 93 -10.88 3.40 3.08
CA THR A 93 -10.49 2.07 3.55
C THR A 93 -11.64 1.36 4.28
N THR A 94 -11.73 0.04 4.10
CA THR A 94 -12.61 -0.83 4.87
C THR A 94 -11.81 -1.76 5.79
N ALA A 95 -12.50 -2.51 6.65
CA ALA A 95 -11.87 -3.52 7.51
C ALA A 95 -11.18 -4.68 6.76
N LYS A 96 -11.33 -4.75 5.43
CA LYS A 96 -10.69 -5.77 4.57
C LYS A 96 -9.51 -5.21 3.77
N ASP A 97 -9.23 -3.92 3.86
CA ASP A 97 -8.17 -3.27 3.10
C ASP A 97 -6.92 -3.06 3.96
N VAL A 98 -5.82 -2.70 3.30
CA VAL A 98 -4.56 -2.37 3.95
C VAL A 98 -4.20 -0.92 3.63
N ALA A 99 -3.78 -0.17 4.65
CA ALA A 99 -3.21 1.15 4.49
C ALA A 99 -1.75 1.14 4.92
N VAL A 100 -0.87 1.71 4.10
CA VAL A 100 0.54 1.92 4.43
C VAL A 100 0.87 3.39 4.26
N ILE A 101 1.22 4.05 5.35
CA ILE A 101 1.60 5.47 5.36
C ILE A 101 3.12 5.54 5.34
N PHE A 102 3.68 6.27 4.38
CA PHE A 102 5.11 6.54 4.29
C PHE A 102 5.36 8.04 4.44
N ILE A 103 6.26 8.41 5.35
CA ILE A 103 6.63 9.81 5.59
C ILE A 103 8.16 9.90 5.69
N ALA A 104 8.75 10.77 4.88
CA ALA A 104 10.16 11.12 4.94
C ALA A 104 10.34 12.64 4.96
N GLY A 105 11.15 13.14 5.91
CA GLY A 105 11.38 14.57 6.08
C GLY A 105 11.95 14.89 7.46
N HIS A 106 11.92 16.16 7.85
CA HIS A 106 12.30 16.60 9.19
C HIS A 106 11.26 16.19 10.23
N GLY A 107 11.74 15.69 11.36
CA GLY A 107 10.96 15.51 12.58
C GLY A 107 11.36 16.57 13.61
N MET A 108 10.39 17.11 14.33
CA MET A 108 10.61 18.04 15.44
C MET A 108 9.87 17.52 16.66
N ASN A 109 10.50 17.59 17.82
CA ASN A 109 9.83 17.30 19.08
C ASN A 109 9.08 18.56 19.55
N ASP A 110 7.83 18.40 19.95
CA ASP A 110 7.12 19.42 20.72
C ASP A 110 7.52 19.24 22.19
N HIS A 111 8.20 20.22 22.77
CA HIS A 111 8.46 20.26 24.21
C HIS A 111 7.23 20.86 24.90
N LYS A 112 6.25 20.03 25.19
CA LYS A 112 5.15 20.36 26.11
C LYS A 112 5.36 19.69 27.46
#